data_AF-A0A7J2ZC58-F1
#
_entry.id   AF-A0A7J2ZC58-F1
#
_cell.length_a   1.000
_cell.length_b   1.000
_cell.length_c   1.000
_cell.angle_alpha   90.00
_cell.angle_beta   90.00
_cell.angle_gamma   90.00
#
_symmetry.space_group_name_H-M   'P 1'
#
loop_
_entity.id
_entity.type
_entity.pdbx_description
1 polymer ?
#
loop_
_entity_poly.entity_id
_entity_poly.type
_entity_poly.pdbx_seq_one_letter_code
_entity_poly.pdbx_strand_id
1 'polypeptide(L)'
;MEIRKVQRVGHSTMTVSLPSEWIKEQGIKPRDILFIMPERDGSLKIMPRHIAQREEAEEYIVNADVCDEPGMLERIIVGSYI
;
A
#
# COMPACT_ATOMS: atom_id res chain seq x y z
N MET A 1 -17.56 -3.99 7.91
CA MET A 1 -17.58 -2.68 7.22
C MET A 1 -18.12 -1.67 8.20
N GLU A 2 -17.34 -0.63 8.52
CA GLU A 2 -17.74 0.45 9.43
C GLU A 2 -17.89 1.73 8.62
N ILE A 3 -18.93 2.51 8.88
CA ILE A 3 -19.20 3.79 8.19
C ILE A 3 -18.80 4.93 9.11
N ARG A 4 -17.99 5.86 8.61
CA ARG A 4 -17.59 7.06 9.35
C ARG A 4 -17.88 8.31 8.55
N LYS A 5 -18.20 9.39 9.26
CA LYS A 5 -18.42 10.71 8.65
C LYS A 5 -17.08 11.41 8.45
N VAL A 6 -16.97 12.15 7.35
CA VAL A 6 -15.90 13.13 7.18
C VAL A 6 -16.20 14.34 8.05
N GLN A 7 -15.22 14.81 8.81
CA GLN A 7 -15.33 15.92 9.75
C GLN A 7 -14.47 17.08 9.24
N ARG A 8 -14.97 18.31 9.38
CA ARG A 8 -14.16 19.51 9.11
C ARG A 8 -13.43 19.91 10.40
N VAL A 9 -12.12 20.03 10.33
CA VAL A 9 -11.28 20.51 11.43
C VAL A 9 -10.56 21.77 10.95
N GLY A 10 -10.87 22.91 11.56
CA GLY A 10 -10.36 24.20 11.08
C GLY A 10 -10.98 24.65 9.76
N HIS A 11 -10.29 25.55 9.06
CA HIS A 11 -10.88 26.21 7.89
C HIS A 11 -10.84 25.34 6.63
N SER A 12 -9.76 24.61 6.36
CA SER A 12 -9.54 23.90 5.10
C SER A 12 -9.27 22.40 5.23
N THR A 13 -9.24 21.87 6.45
CA THR A 13 -8.86 20.46 6.68
C THR A 13 -10.10 19.61 6.91
N MET A 14 -10.18 18.51 6.16
CA MET A 14 -11.16 17.45 6.37
C MET A 14 -10.45 16.23 6.98
N THR A 15 -11.10 15.54 7.90
CA THR A 15 -10.56 14.36 8.58
C THR A 15 -11.60 13.24 8.60
N VAL A 16 -11.13 12.00 8.70
CA VAL A 16 -11.95 10.84 9.04
C VAL A 16 -11.22 10.07 10.13
N SER A 17 -11.93 9.57 11.13
CA SER A 17 -11.30 8.76 12.17
C SER A 17 -10.94 7.38 11.64
N LEU A 18 -9.80 6.84 12.08
CA LEU A 18 -9.39 5.49 11.74
C LEU A 18 -10.04 4.49 12.72
N PRO A 19 -10.33 3.25 12.29
CA PRO A 19 -10.89 2.23 13.17
C PRO A 19 -9.97 1.93 14.36
N SER A 20 -10.52 1.94 15.58
CA SER A 20 -9.73 1.80 16.81
C SER A 20 -9.08 0.42 16.96
N GLU A 21 -9.74 -0.64 16.50
CA GLU A 21 -9.19 -2.00 16.47
C GLU A 21 -8.00 -2.08 15.52
N TRP A 22 -8.15 -1.57 14.29
CA TRP A 22 -7.07 -1.53 13.30
C TRP A 22 -5.87 -0.73 13.81
N ILE A 23 -6.08 0.43 14.46
CA ILE A 23 -5.00 1.21 15.08
C ILE A 23 -4.21 0.38 16.10
N LYS A 24 -4.91 -0.41 16.94
CA LYS A 24 -4.27 -1.28 17.93
C LYS A 24 -3.52 -2.43 17.28
N GLU A 25 -4.13 -3.10 16.30
CA GLU A 25 -3.53 -4.22 15.57
C GLU A 25 -2.25 -3.81 14.84
N GLN A 26 -2.25 -2.62 14.24
CA GLN A 26 -1.08 -2.07 13.55
C GLN A 26 -0.08 -1.38 14.50
N GLY A 27 -0.36 -1.34 15.81
CA GLY A 27 0.50 -0.72 16.81
C GLY A 27 0.70 0.79 16.63
N ILE A 28 -0.24 1.46 15.95
CA ILE A 28 -0.14 2.87 15.59
C ILE A 28 -0.37 3.74 16.83
N LYS A 29 0.53 4.71 17.03
CA LYS A 29 0.47 5.68 18.12
C LYS A 29 0.10 7.07 17.61
N PRO A 30 -0.45 7.94 18.48
CA PRO A 30 -0.62 9.35 18.13
C PRO A 30 0.70 9.92 17.61
N ARG A 31 0.62 10.69 16.51
CA ARG A 31 1.75 11.32 15.79
C ARG A 31 2.55 10.39 14.87
N ASP A 32 2.18 9.12 14.75
CA ASP A 32 2.73 8.26 13.70
C ASP A 32 2.31 8.74 12.32
N ILE A 33 3.18 8.51 11.34
CA ILE A 33 2.95 8.88 9.93
C ILE A 33 2.37 7.67 9.21
N LEU A 34 1.27 7.91 8.49
CA LEU A 34 0.64 6.95 7.60
C LEU A 34 0.79 7.40 6.15
N PHE A 35 1.04 6.45 5.27
CA PHE A 35 0.95 6.65 3.84
C PHE A 35 -0.50 6.47 3.40
N ILE A 36 -0.96 7.36 2.53
CA ILE A 36 -2.30 7.33 1.96
C ILE A 36 -2.13 7.39 0.44
N MET A 37 -2.61 6.37 -0.25
CA MET A 37 -2.51 6.26 -1.70
C MET A 37 -3.91 6.13 -2.32
N PRO A 38 -4.26 6.95 -3.32
CA PRO A 38 -5.46 6.73 -4.12
C PRO A 38 -5.32 5.48 -4.98
N GLU A 39 -6.35 4.63 -4.98
CA GLU A 39 -6.43 3.48 -5.88
C GLU A 39 -7.37 3.76 -7.07
N ARG A 40 -7.28 2.92 -8.12
CA ARG A 40 -8.02 3.10 -9.38
C ARG A 40 -9.53 2.96 -9.21
N ASP A 41 -9.99 2.25 -8.18
CA ASP A 41 -11.39 2.04 -7.85
C ASP A 41 -12.00 3.23 -7.07
N GLY A 42 -11.22 4.27 -6.79
CA GLY A 42 -11.62 5.45 -6.03
C GLY A 42 -11.49 5.28 -4.52
N SER A 43 -10.95 4.15 -4.05
CA SER A 43 -10.62 3.97 -2.63
C SER A 43 -9.30 4.65 -2.24
N LEU A 44 -9.07 4.76 -0.93
CA LEU A 44 -7.79 5.18 -0.37
C LEU A 44 -7.17 3.99 0.38
N LYS A 45 -5.98 3.57 -0.04
CA LYS A 45 -5.15 2.61 0.70
C LYS A 45 -4.39 3.37 1.79
N ILE A 46 -4.53 2.93 3.04
CA ILE A 46 -3.87 3.53 4.19
C ILE A 46 -2.90 2.51 4.79
N MET A 47 -1.64 2.90 4.94
CA MET A 47 -0.58 2.00 5.40
C MET A 47 0.34 2.68 6.43
N PRO A 48 0.73 1.97 7.50
CA PRO A 48 1.82 2.40 8.36
C PRO A 48 3.16 2.49 7.60
N ARG A 49 4.02 3.43 8.00
CA ARG A 49 5.34 3.62 7.40
C ARG A 49 6.21 2.36 7.34
N HIS A 50 6.14 1.52 8.37
CA HIS A 50 6.93 0.28 8.42
C HIS A 50 6.48 -0.76 7.38
N ILE A 51 5.22 -0.70 6.92
CA ILE A 51 4.70 -1.54 5.85
C ILE A 51 4.99 -0.90 4.49
N ALA A 52 4.90 0.43 4.38
CA ALA A 52 5.26 1.14 3.15
C ALA A 52 6.72 0.91 2.74
N GLN A 53 7.64 0.81 3.71
CA GLN A 53 9.04 0.45 3.43
C GLN A 53 9.22 -0.97 2.85
N ARG A 54 8.24 -1.87 3.04
CA ARG A 54 8.24 -3.20 2.43
C ARG A 54 7.76 -3.19 0.98
N GLU A 55 6.98 -2.19 0.57
CA GLU A 55 6.52 -2.02 -0.83
C GLU A 55 7.55 -1.29 -1.72
N GLU A 56 8.67 -0.81 -1.16
CA GLU A 56 9.90 -0.57 -1.94
C GLU A 56 10.59 -1.89 -2.34
N ALA A 57 9.99 -3.06 -2.08
CA ALA A 57 10.36 -4.26 -2.82
C ALA A 57 9.90 -4.07 -4.27
N GLU A 58 10.87 -3.91 -5.17
CA GLU A 58 10.65 -3.67 -6.59
C GLU A 58 9.66 -4.68 -7.17
N GLU A 59 8.53 -4.19 -7.70
CA GLU A 59 7.56 -5.01 -8.41
C GLU A 59 8.02 -5.19 -9.86
N TYR A 60 8.21 -6.44 -10.28
CA TYR A 60 8.61 -6.80 -11.63
C TYR A 60 7.43 -7.42 -12.39
N ILE A 61 7.01 -6.79 -13.49
CA ILE A 61 6.00 -7.34 -14.40
C ILE A 61 6.71 -8.03 -15.56
N VAL A 62 6.52 -9.35 -15.70
CA VAL A 62 7.11 -10.17 -16.77
C VAL A 62 6.03 -10.60 -17.75
N ASN A 63 6.22 -10.28 -19.03
CA ASN A 63 5.40 -10.84 -20.10
C ASN A 63 5.93 -12.23 -20.48
N ALA A 64 5.22 -13.30 -20.09
CA ALA A 64 5.64 -14.66 -20.36
C ALA A 64 5.50 -15.06 -21.84
N ASP A 65 4.63 -14.37 -22.61
CA ASP A 65 4.35 -14.72 -24.01
C ASP A 65 5.51 -14.39 -24.95
N VAL A 66 6.49 -13.59 -24.50
CA VAL A 66 7.71 -13.24 -25.26
C VAL A 66 8.95 -14.04 -24.80
N CYS A 67 8.77 -15.00 -23.89
CA CYS A 67 9.86 -15.83 -23.38
C CYS A 67 10.08 -17.04 -24.29
N ASP A 68 10.72 -16.81 -25.44
CA ASP A 68 10.77 -17.79 -26.55
C ASP A 68 11.87 -18.86 -26.39
N GLU A 69 12.78 -18.71 -25.43
CA GLU A 69 13.87 -19.64 -25.17
C GLU A 69 13.60 -20.51 -23.92
N PRO A 70 13.87 -21.83 -23.97
CA PRO A 70 13.81 -22.69 -22.80
C PRO A 70 14.66 -22.14 -21.64
N GLY A 71 14.03 -21.97 -20.47
CA GLY A 71 14.70 -21.45 -19.25
C GLY A 71 14.80 -19.92 -19.17
N MET A 72 14.31 -19.17 -20.15
CA MET A 72 14.33 -17.70 -20.13
C MET A 72 13.51 -17.12 -18.97
N LEU A 73 12.29 -17.63 -18.76
CA LEU A 73 11.43 -17.19 -17.66
C LEU A 73 12.08 -17.42 -16.28
N GLU A 74 12.72 -18.57 -16.08
CA GLU A 74 13.44 -18.90 -14.84
C GLU A 74 14.58 -17.90 -14.59
N ARG A 75 15.37 -17.59 -15.63
CA ARG A 75 16.45 -16.60 -15.54
C ARG A 75 15.94 -15.20 -15.22
N ILE A 76 14.82 -14.79 -15.81
CA ILE A 76 14.19 -13.49 -15.53
C ILE A 76 13.71 -13.44 -14.08
N ILE A 77 13.01 -14.48 -13.60
CA ILE A 77 12.54 -14.55 -12.21
C ILE A 77 13.71 -14.50 -11.23
N VAL A 78 14.78 -15.26 -11.47
CA VAL A 78 15.97 -15.26 -10.61
C VAL A 78 16.68 -13.90 -10.67
N GLY A 79 16.80 -13.30 -11.86
CA GLY A 79 17.43 -11.99 -12.06
C GLY A 79 16.64 -10.83 -11.45
N SER A 80 15.31 -10.93 -11.39
CA SER A 80 14.44 -9.94 -10.73
C SER A 80 14.42 -10.06 -9.21
N TYR A 81 15.07 -11.08 -8.64
CA TYR A 81 15.13 -11.34 -7.20
C TYR A 81 16.48 -10.96 -6.57
N ILE A 82 17.56 -10.88 -7.36
CA ILE A 82 18.94 -10.59 -6.91
C ILE A 82 19.25 -9.11 -7.10
#